data_AF-A0A6B1I1R8-F1
#
_entry.id   AF-A0A6B1I1R8-F1
#
_cell.length_a   1.000
_cell.length_b   1.000
_cell.length_c   1.000
_cell.angle_alpha   90.00
_cell.angle_beta   90.00
_cell.angle_gamma   90.00
#
_symmetry.space_group_name_H-M   'P 1'
#
loop_
_entity.id
_entity.type
_entity.pdbx_description
1 polymer ?
#
loop_
_entity_poly.entity_id
_entity_poly.type
_entity_poly.pdbx_seq_one_letter_code
_entity_poly.pdbx_strand_id
1 'polypeptide(L)' 'MDAYILGVFKPLEMFTGRCIAVIQRSDDDDDKLIVAPDGKDYSDEQILALTEFQERFFESSVTREVI' A
#
# COMPACT_ATOMS: atom_id res chain seq x y z
N MET A 1 2.79 8.73 8.09
CA MET A 1 2.84 7.28 7.85
C MET A 1 1.45 6.70 8.04
N ASP A 2 0.80 6.41 6.92
CA ASP A 2 -0.52 5.76 6.85
C ASP A 2 -0.40 4.37 6.21
N ALA A 3 -1.51 3.64 6.07
CA ALA A 3 -1.53 2.33 5.44
C ALA A 3 -2.71 2.12 4.48
N TYR A 4 -2.45 1.47 3.35
CA TYR A 4 -3.47 0.90 2.48
C TYR A 4 -3.65 -0.58 2.78
N ILE A 5 -4.88 -0.98 3.06
CA ILE A 5 -5.26 -2.38 3.26
C ILE A 5 -5.73 -2.95 1.92
N LEU A 6 -4.96 -3.85 1.33
CA LEU A 6 -5.29 -4.48 0.05
C LEU A 6 -5.98 -5.83 0.24
N GLY A 7 -6.91 -6.14 -0.69
CA GLY A 7 -7.58 -7.43 -0.72
C GLY A 7 -8.72 -7.61 0.29
N VAL A 8 -9.19 -6.52 0.91
CA VAL A 8 -10.39 -6.47 1.77
C VAL A 8 -11.32 -5.37 1.28
N PHE A 9 -12.57 -5.71 0.95
CA PHE A 9 -13.52 -4.82 0.28
C PHE A 9 -14.74 -4.44 1.15
N LYS A 10 -14.58 -4.52 2.46
CA LYS A 10 -15.60 -4.13 3.45
C LYS A 10 -15.02 -3.11 4.41
N PRO A 11 -15.84 -2.24 5.01
CA PRO A 11 -15.39 -1.38 6.11
C PRO A 11 -14.82 -2.20 7.26
N LEU A 12 -13.76 -1.69 7.89
CA LEU A 12 -13.06 -2.33 9.01
C LEU A 12 -12.88 -1.31 10.14
N GLU A 13 -13.14 -1.72 11.38
CA GLU A 13 -12.72 -0.95 12.57
C GLU A 13 -11.26 -1.24 12.92
N MET A 14 -10.82 -2.49 12.75
CA MET A 14 -9.45 -2.95 13.00
C MET A 14 -9.02 -3.96 11.94
N PHE A 15 -7.73 -4.00 11.65
CA PHE A 15 -7.13 -4.96 10.73
C PHE A 15 -5.74 -5.39 11.23
N THR A 16 -5.44 -6.68 11.06
CA THR A 16 -4.11 -7.23 11.28
C THR A 16 -3.70 -7.98 10.02
N GLY A 17 -2.54 -7.65 9.49
CA GLY A 17 -2.02 -8.23 8.26
C GLY A 17 -0.50 -8.07 8.18
N ARG A 18 0.07 -8.52 7.07
CA ARG A 18 1.49 -8.38 6.78
C ARG A 18 1.71 -7.10 5.98
N CYS A 19 2.69 -6.30 6.38
CA CYS A 19 3.22 -5.24 5.52
C CYS A 19 4.06 -5.91 4.42
N ILE A 20 3.66 -5.74 3.15
CA ILE A 20 4.28 -6.41 2.00
C ILE A 20 5.11 -5.47 1.13
N ALA A 21 4.87 -4.16 1.24
CA ALA A 21 5.59 -3.13 0.50
C ALA A 21 5.36 -1.74 1.14
N VAL A 22 6.08 -0.74 0.64
CA VAL A 22 5.88 0.68 0.95
C VAL A 22 5.69 1.42 -0.38
N ILE A 23 4.76 2.37 -0.43
CA ILE A 23 4.73 3.39 -1.48
C ILE A 23 5.44 4.63 -0.93
N GLN A 24 6.50 5.04 -1.63
CA GLN A 24 7.21 6.29 -1.39
C GLN A 24 6.75 7.32 -2.40
N ARG A 25 6.54 8.55 -1.94
CA ARG A 25 6.22 9.70 -2.78
C ARG A 25 7.45 10.56 -2.92
N SER A 26 7.84 10.92 -4.14
CA SER A 26 9.01 11.80 -4.35
C SER A 26 8.68 13.28 -4.20
N ASP A 27 7.40 13.63 -4.30
CA ASP A 27 6.85 14.97 -4.21
C ASP A 27 6.13 15.26 -2.88
N ASP A 28 6.12 14.30 -1.95
CA ASP A 28 5.51 14.38 -0.62
C ASP A 28 6.33 13.55 0.39
N ASP A 29 6.40 13.96 1.65
CA ASP A 29 7.25 13.32 2.69
C ASP A 29 6.46 12.29 3.54
N ASP A 30 5.39 11.71 2.98
CA ASP A 30 4.48 10.80 3.68
C ASP A 30 4.33 9.44 2.99
N ASP A 31 5.16 8.49 3.42
CA ASP A 31 5.14 7.10 3.01
C ASP A 31 3.84 6.36 3.40
N LYS A 32 3.40 5.45 2.52
CA LYS A 32 2.22 4.61 2.72
C LYS A 32 2.60 3.14 2.82
N LEU A 33 2.26 2.49 3.93
CA LEU A 33 2.46 1.05 4.10
C LEU A 33 1.41 0.29 3.30
N ILE A 34 1.82 -0.79 2.64
CA ILE A 34 0.92 -1.71 1.95
C ILE A 34 0.73 -2.94 2.81
N VAL A 35 -0.48 -3.10 3.37
CA VAL A 35 -0.80 -4.19 4.29
C VAL A 35 -1.83 -5.12 3.64
N ALA A 36 -1.54 -6.42 3.64
CA ALA A 36 -2.41 -7.45 3.07
C ALA A 36 -2.70 -8.57 4.08
N PRO A 37 -3.80 -9.35 3.90
CA PRO A 37 -4.01 -10.58 4.63
C PRO A 37 -2.82 -11.54 4.47
N ASP A 38 -2.57 -12.36 5.49
CA ASP A 38 -1.46 -13.32 5.43
C ASP A 38 -1.57 -14.25 4.22
N GLY A 39 -0.42 -14.53 3.58
CA GLY A 39 -0.32 -15.32 2.37
C GLY A 39 -0.81 -14.64 1.08
N LYS A 40 -1.26 -13.38 1.13
CA LYS A 40 -1.50 -12.57 -0.07
C LYS A 40 -0.33 -11.64 -0.35
N ASP A 41 0.06 -11.59 -1.60
CA ASP A 41 1.05 -10.67 -2.15
C ASP A 41 0.50 -10.09 -3.45
N TYR A 42 1.06 -8.98 -3.88
CA TYR A 42 0.65 -8.23 -5.06
C TYR A 42 1.90 -7.76 -5.78
N SER A 43 1.92 -7.79 -7.11
CA SER A 43 3.00 -7.13 -7.86
C SER A 43 2.94 -5.62 -7.67
N ASP A 44 4.03 -4.93 -7.99
CA ASP A 44 4.11 -3.49 -7.83
C ASP A 44 3.08 -2.78 -8.74
N GLU A 45 2.83 -3.29 -9.95
CA GLU A 45 1.78 -2.81 -10.84
C GLU A 45 0.37 -3.03 -10.26
N GLN A 46 0.14 -4.16 -9.60
CA GLN A 46 -1.14 -4.43 -8.93
C GLN A 46 -1.36 -3.52 -7.74
N ILE A 47 -0.31 -3.24 -6.95
CA ILE A 47 -0.36 -2.28 -5.85
C ILE A 47 -0.76 -0.91 -6.39
N LEU A 48 -0.02 -0.40 -7.38
CA LEU A 48 -0.30 0.91 -7.99
C LEU A 48 -1.70 0.99 -8.60
N ALA A 49 -2.18 -0.08 -9.24
CA ALA A 49 -3.54 -0.11 -9.79
C ALA A 49 -4.63 -0.11 -8.71
N LEU A 50 -4.42 -0.82 -7.59
CA LEU A 50 -5.37 -0.89 -6.48
C LEU A 50 -5.40 0.42 -5.66
N THR A 51 -4.30 1.18 -5.66
CA THR A 51 -4.17 2.45 -4.94
C THR A 51 -4.29 3.68 -5.85
N GLU A 52 -4.53 3.50 -7.16
CA GLU A 52 -4.56 4.57 -8.17
C GLU A 52 -5.48 5.72 -7.78
N PHE A 53 -6.63 5.42 -7.16
CA PHE A 53 -7.63 6.43 -6.82
C PHE A 53 -7.05 7.59 -5.99
N GLN A 54 -6.04 7.28 -5.16
CA GLN A 54 -5.33 8.24 -4.30
C GLN A 54 -3.94 8.55 -4.86
N GLU A 55 -3.18 7.55 -5.30
CA GLU A 55 -1.80 7.76 -5.76
C GLU A 55 -1.69 8.49 -7.10
N ARG A 56 -2.76 8.60 -7.89
CA ARG A 56 -2.76 9.41 -9.13
C ARG A 56 -2.47 10.90 -8.92
N PHE A 57 -2.51 11.37 -7.67
CA PHE A 57 -2.22 12.76 -7.31
C PHE A 57 -0.78 12.97 -6.80
N PHE A 58 0.05 11.92 -6.79
CA PHE A 58 1.41 11.95 -6.25
C PHE A 58 2.39 11.21 -7.17
N GLU A 59 3.66 11.58 -7.12
CA GLU A 59 4.74 10.85 -7.80
C GLU A 59 5.16 9.64 -6.96
N SER A 60 4.51 8.51 -7.21
CA SER A 60 4.57 7.32 -6.35
C SER A 60 5.48 6.22 -6.92
N SER A 61 6.25 5.56 -6.05
CA SER A 61 7.01 4.35 -6.39
C SER A 61 6.89 3.28 -5.30
N VAL A 62 6.86 2.01 -5.69
CA VAL A 62 6.76 0.88 -4.74
C VAL A 62 8.17 0.41 -4.36
N THR A 63 8.41 0.22 -3.07
CA THR A 63 9.64 -0.39 -2.54
C THR A 63 9.29 -1.58 -1.65
N ARG A 64 10.18 -2.58 -1.65
CA ARG A 64 10.07 -3.79 -0.82
C ARG A 64 11.19 -3.88 0.20
N GLU A 65 11.67 -2.73 0.68
CA GLU A 65 12.70 -2.74 1.72
C GLU A 65 12.24 -3.58 2.91
N VAL A 66 13.14 -4.44 3.38
CA VAL A 66 12.89 -5.38 4.46
C VAL A 66 12.71 -4.58 5.75
N ILE A 67 11.45 -4.35 6.15
CA ILE A 67 11.07 -3.84 7.47
C ILE A 67 11.12 -5.00 8.48
#